data_AF-A0A453BVV9-F1
#
_entry.id   AF-A0A453BVV9-F1
#
_cell.length_a   1.000
_cell.length_b   1.000
_cell.length_c   1.000
_cell.angle_alpha   90.00
_cell.angle_beta   90.00
_cell.angle_gamma   90.00
#
_symmetry.space_group_name_H-M   'P 1'
#
loop_
_entity.id
_entity.type
_entity.pdbx_description
1 polymer ?
#
loop_
_entity_poly.entity_id
_entity_poly.type
_entity_poly.pdbx_seq_one_letter_code
_entity_poly.pdbx_strand_id
1 'polypeptide(L)'
;MPTSKSPHCSKNDYLRWKNCQGRDFTINGLMFNPYSEKIYDYLGGIEDIKKAKVRTVIPAATSFHEDCARILRAIRIAARLGFSFPKETAYYVRNLACSVARLDK
;
A
#
# COMPACT_ATOMS: atom_id res chain seq x y z
N MET A 1 -27.45 11.33 -22.83
CA MET A 1 -27.19 9.93 -22.39
C MET A 1 -27.31 9.89 -20.88
N PRO A 2 -27.97 8.87 -20.29
CA PRO A 2 -28.49 8.97 -18.93
C PRO A 2 -27.38 9.08 -17.88
N THR A 3 -27.74 9.74 -16.80
CA THR A 3 -26.93 10.44 -15.81
C THR A 3 -26.38 9.56 -14.68
N SER A 4 -25.29 10.03 -14.07
CA SER A 4 -24.99 9.99 -12.62
C SER A 4 -25.00 8.64 -11.87
N LYS A 5 -23.80 8.11 -11.58
CA LYS A 5 -23.50 7.51 -10.26
C LYS A 5 -22.05 7.87 -9.88
N SER A 6 -21.89 8.46 -8.69
CA SER A 6 -20.60 8.70 -8.00
C SER A 6 -19.70 7.46 -8.06
N PRO A 7 -18.34 7.58 -8.02
CA PRO A 7 -17.41 6.46 -8.29
C PRO A 7 -17.58 5.23 -7.38
N HIS A 8 -18.37 5.33 -6.31
CA HIS A 8 -18.55 4.32 -5.27
C HIS A 8 -19.97 3.72 -5.34
N CYS A 9 -20.23 2.90 -6.35
CA CYS A 9 -21.59 2.46 -6.73
C CYS A 9 -22.21 1.34 -5.84
N SER A 10 -21.55 0.87 -4.77
CA SER A 10 -22.21 0.01 -3.76
C SER A 10 -21.56 0.13 -2.38
N LYS A 11 -22.31 -0.09 -1.30
CA LYS A 11 -21.78 -0.09 0.09
C LYS A 11 -20.57 -1.02 0.24
N ASN A 12 -20.59 -2.17 -0.41
CA ASN A 12 -19.51 -3.15 -0.37
C ASN A 12 -18.25 -2.65 -1.10
N ASP A 13 -18.41 -1.93 -2.21
CA ASP A 13 -17.29 -1.32 -2.93
C ASP A 13 -16.59 -0.24 -2.09
N TYR A 14 -17.38 0.63 -1.45
CA TYR A 14 -16.86 1.63 -0.51
C TYR A 14 -16.11 0.99 0.67
N LEU A 15 -16.63 -0.10 1.25
CA LEU A 15 -15.98 -0.80 2.35
C LEU A 15 -14.62 -1.41 1.93
N ARG A 16 -14.54 -1.99 0.73
CA ARG A 16 -13.27 -2.50 0.19
C ARG A 16 -12.27 -1.36 0.01
N TRP A 17 -12.68 -0.30 -0.70
CA TRP A 17 -11.85 0.88 -0.91
C TRP A 17 -11.32 1.45 0.42
N LYS A 18 -12.21 1.66 1.40
CA LYS A 18 -11.85 2.19 2.72
C LYS A 18 -10.86 1.27 3.46
N ASN A 19 -11.00 -0.05 3.35
CA ASN A 19 -10.04 -0.98 3.95
C ASN A 19 -8.66 -0.90 3.29
N CYS A 20 -8.61 -0.74 1.96
CA CYS A 20 -7.36 -0.62 1.21
C CYS A 20 -6.57 0.64 1.62
N GLN A 21 -7.26 1.75 1.86
CA GLN A 21 -6.64 3.02 2.28
C GLN A 21 -5.86 2.93 3.61
N GLY A 22 -6.20 1.98 4.49
CA GLY A 22 -5.50 1.77 5.77
C GLY A 22 -4.29 0.82 5.69
N ARG A 23 -3.93 0.34 4.50
CA ARG A 23 -2.80 -0.59 4.32
C ARG A 23 -1.47 0.15 4.21
N ASP A 24 -0.39 -0.58 4.45
CA ASP A 24 0.97 -0.06 4.42
C ASP A 24 1.49 0.15 2.99
N PHE A 25 1.34 -0.86 2.14
CA PHE A 25 1.82 -0.87 0.76
C PHE A 25 0.71 -1.17 -0.24
N THR A 26 0.81 -0.59 -1.44
CA THR A 26 -0.17 -0.75 -2.54
C THR A 26 -0.38 -2.23 -2.88
N ILE A 27 0.70 -3.00 -2.94
CA ILE A 27 0.68 -4.44 -3.24
C ILE A 27 -0.05 -5.28 -2.17
N ASN A 28 -0.16 -4.77 -0.93
CA ASN A 28 -0.89 -5.41 0.17
C ASN A 28 -2.36 -4.95 0.26
N GLY A 29 -2.78 -4.07 -0.65
CA GLY A 29 -4.14 -3.54 -0.71
C GLY A 29 -5.05 -4.21 -1.74
N LEU A 30 -4.64 -5.34 -2.32
CA LEU A 30 -5.47 -6.09 -3.26
C LEU A 30 -6.56 -6.88 -2.52
N MET A 31 -7.78 -6.85 -3.05
CA MET A 31 -8.92 -7.60 -2.49
C MET A 31 -9.37 -8.66 -3.48
N PHE A 32 -9.41 -9.92 -3.06
CA PHE A 32 -9.87 -11.03 -3.89
C PHE A 32 -11.27 -11.49 -3.48
N ASN A 33 -12.16 -11.65 -4.45
CA ASN A 33 -13.45 -12.31 -4.25
C ASN A 33 -13.39 -13.74 -4.79
N PRO A 34 -13.41 -14.77 -3.93
CA PRO A 34 -13.27 -16.17 -4.35
C PRO A 34 -14.49 -16.70 -5.12
N TYR A 35 -15.67 -16.10 -4.97
CA TYR A 35 -16.88 -16.57 -5.65
C TYR A 35 -17.01 -16.05 -7.08
N SER A 36 -16.45 -14.87 -7.35
CA SER A 36 -16.46 -14.28 -8.70
C SER A 36 -15.08 -14.29 -9.36
N GLU A 37 -14.06 -14.81 -8.67
CA GLU A 37 -12.65 -14.82 -9.10
C GLU A 37 -12.12 -13.43 -9.51
N LYS A 38 -12.65 -12.38 -8.90
CA LYS A 38 -12.30 -10.98 -9.20
C LYS A 38 -11.30 -10.45 -8.19
N ILE A 39 -10.26 -9.80 -8.71
CA ILE A 39 -9.35 -8.96 -7.93
C ILE A 39 -9.81 -7.51 -8.07
N TYR A 40 -9.94 -6.82 -6.95
CA TYR A 40 -10.17 -5.38 -6.89
C TYR A 40 -8.87 -4.70 -6.50
N ASP A 41 -8.41 -3.79 -7.36
CA ASP A 41 -7.22 -2.98 -7.13
C ASP A 41 -7.61 -1.50 -7.15
N TYR A 42 -7.67 -0.91 -5.94
CA TYR A 42 -8.00 0.51 -5.77
C TYR A 42 -6.75 1.41 -5.68
N LEU A 43 -5.57 0.81 -5.57
CA LEU A 43 -4.32 1.51 -5.20
C LEU A 43 -3.24 1.43 -6.28
N GLY A 44 -3.48 0.69 -7.37
CA GLY A 44 -2.47 0.39 -8.39
C GLY A 44 -1.47 -0.68 -7.96
N GLY A 45 -1.85 -1.55 -7.02
CA GLY A 45 -0.99 -2.63 -6.50
C GLY A 45 -0.57 -3.63 -7.59
N ILE A 46 -1.43 -3.90 -8.58
CA ILE A 46 -1.09 -4.80 -9.70
C ILE A 46 0.08 -4.23 -10.52
N GLU A 47 0.07 -2.92 -10.79
CA GLU A 47 1.13 -2.28 -11.55
C GLU A 47 2.45 -2.21 -10.77
N ASP A 48 2.39 -1.97 -9.45
CA ASP A 48 3.58 -2.01 -8.60
C ASP A 48 4.15 -3.45 -8.48
N ILE A 49 3.30 -4.49 -8.46
CA ILE A 49 3.75 -5.89 -8.53
C ILE A 49 4.48 -6.15 -9.86
N LYS A 50 3.88 -5.77 -10.99
CA LYS A 50 4.52 -5.94 -12.33
C LYS A 50 5.86 -5.23 -12.43
N LYS A 51 5.99 -4.06 -11.80
CA LYS A 51 7.23 -3.26 -11.78
C LYS A 51 8.19 -3.65 -10.66
N ALA A 52 7.85 -4.67 -9.86
CA ALA A 52 8.59 -5.10 -8.68
C ALA A 52 8.91 -3.92 -7.74
N LYS A 53 7.90 -3.14 -7.37
CA LYS A 53 8.01 -1.95 -6.52
C LYS A 53 7.29 -2.12 -5.18
N VAL A 54 7.97 -1.75 -4.10
CA VAL A 54 7.36 -1.59 -2.78
C VAL A 54 7.00 -0.12 -2.60
N ARG A 55 5.74 0.23 -2.85
CA ARG A 55 5.20 1.60 -2.73
C ARG A 55 4.21 1.67 -1.58
N THR A 56 4.29 2.73 -0.78
CA THR A 56 3.32 2.99 0.31
C THR A 56 1.98 3.46 -0.24
N VAL A 57 0.87 3.17 0.46
CA VAL A 57 -0.48 3.59 0.05
C VAL A 57 -0.63 5.12 0.07
N ILE A 58 -0.13 5.73 1.14
CA ILE A 58 -0.01 7.19 1.29
C ILE A 58 1.46 7.60 1.12
N PRO A 59 1.78 8.92 1.02
CA PRO A 59 3.17 9.38 0.91
C PRO A 59 4.07 8.74 1.98
N ALA A 60 5.27 8.32 1.57
CA ALA A 60 6.15 7.51 2.43
C ALA A 60 6.59 8.28 3.68
N ALA A 61 6.70 9.61 3.57
CA ALA A 61 6.91 10.51 4.69
C ALA A 61 5.85 10.28 5.78
N THR A 62 4.58 10.46 5.45
CA THR A 62 3.46 10.33 6.39
C THR A 62 3.37 8.91 6.92
N SER A 63 3.44 7.91 6.03
CA SER A 63 3.30 6.50 6.38
C SER A 63 4.29 6.05 7.45
N PHE A 64 5.56 6.45 7.34
CA PHE A 64 6.61 6.02 8.27
C PHE A 64 6.64 6.85 9.56
N HIS A 65 6.11 8.08 9.56
CA HIS A 65 5.90 8.84 10.79
C HIS A 65 4.75 8.27 11.62
N GLU A 66 3.66 7.85 10.98
CA GLU A 66 2.54 7.18 11.66
C GLU A 66 2.96 5.85 12.30
N ASP A 67 3.74 5.05 11.57
CA ASP A 67 4.21 3.76 12.04
C ASP A 67 5.60 3.44 11.46
N CYS A 68 6.63 3.64 12.28
CA CYS A 68 8.02 3.36 11.89
C CYS A 68 8.30 1.86 11.65
N ALA A 69 7.47 0.93 12.15
CA ALA A 69 7.61 -0.49 11.82
C ALA A 69 7.34 -0.77 10.33
N ARG A 70 6.65 0.14 9.62
CA ARG A 70 6.50 0.06 8.16
C ARG A 70 7.84 0.12 7.43
N ILE A 71 8.88 0.74 7.99
CA ILE A 71 10.23 0.74 7.39
C ILE A 71 10.79 -0.69 7.36
N LEU A 72 10.72 -1.41 8.49
CA LEU A 72 11.15 -2.81 8.58
C LEU A 72 10.32 -3.71 7.66
N ARG A 73 9.00 -3.48 7.59
CA ARG A 73 8.12 -4.20 6.67
C ARG A 73 8.49 -3.96 5.20
N ALA A 74 8.81 -2.72 4.82
CA ALA A 74 9.24 -2.39 3.46
C ALA A 74 10.50 -3.18 3.08
N ILE A 75 11.52 -3.17 3.95
CA ILE A 75 12.78 -3.90 3.77
C ILE A 75 12.53 -5.40 3.64
N ARG A 76 11.71 -5.98 4.54
CA ARG A 76 11.36 -7.40 4.51
C ARG A 76 10.69 -7.79 3.20
N ILE A 77 9.71 -7.01 2.74
CA ILE A 77 8.99 -7.27 1.49
C ILE A 77 9.94 -7.18 0.29
N ALA A 78 10.75 -6.12 0.22
CA ALA A 78 11.75 -5.93 -0.83
C ALA A 78 12.72 -7.11 -0.90
N ALA A 79 13.29 -7.51 0.24
CA ALA A 79 14.23 -8.63 0.31
C ALA A 79 13.58 -9.97 -0.05
N ARG A 80 12.36 -10.25 0.45
CA ARG A 80 11.66 -11.52 0.22
C ARG A 80 11.19 -11.70 -1.21
N LEU A 81 10.72 -10.62 -1.85
CA LEU A 81 10.13 -10.68 -3.19
C LEU A 81 11.09 -10.26 -4.31
N GLY A 82 12.30 -9.79 -3.96
CA GLY A 82 13.24 -9.20 -4.93
C GLY A 82 12.75 -7.86 -5.48
N PHE A 83 11.91 -7.14 -4.73
CA PHE A 83 11.36 -5.85 -5.15
C PHE A 83 12.31 -4.71 -4.79
N SER A 84 12.15 -3.60 -5.49
CA SER A 84 12.92 -2.37 -5.27
C SER A 84 12.02 -1.24 -4.78
N PHE A 85 12.62 -0.24 -4.14
CA PHE A 85 11.88 0.94 -3.69
C PHE A 85 11.75 1.98 -4.81
N PRO A 86 10.59 2.63 -4.98
CA PRO A 86 10.49 3.92 -5.65
C PRO A 86 11.41 4.96 -4.97
N LYS A 87 11.80 6.01 -5.70
CA LYS A 87 12.72 7.06 -5.20
C LYS A 87 12.27 7.65 -3.86
N GLU A 88 10.97 7.98 -3.75
CA GLU A 88 10.38 8.53 -2.53
C GLU A 88 10.49 7.56 -1.35
N THR A 89 10.06 6.30 -1.53
CA THR A 89 10.13 5.28 -0.48
C THR A 89 11.57 5.02 -0.05
N ALA A 90 12.51 4.94 -1.00
CA ALA A 90 13.93 4.75 -0.70
C ALA A 90 14.50 5.91 0.14
N TYR A 91 14.14 7.16 -0.22
CA TYR A 91 14.56 8.35 0.50
C TYR A 91 14.10 8.31 1.97
N TYR A 92 12.82 8.02 2.21
CA TYR A 92 12.29 8.02 3.57
C TYR A 92 12.68 6.79 4.38
N VAL A 93 12.88 5.62 3.76
CA VAL A 93 13.47 4.45 4.43
C VAL A 93 14.84 4.80 5.01
N ARG A 94 15.68 5.52 4.24
CA ARG A 94 17.01 5.94 4.70
C ARG A 94 16.94 7.03 5.77
N ASN A 95 16.21 8.11 5.51
CA ASN A 95 16.20 9.28 6.39
C ASN A 95 15.48 9.04 7.73
N LEU A 96 14.54 8.10 7.76
CA LEU A 96 13.81 7.76 8.98
C LEU A 96 14.32 6.46 9.62
N ALA A 97 15.43 5.89 9.17
CA ALA A 97 15.96 4.62 9.69
C ALA A 97 16.14 4.64 11.22
N CYS A 98 16.65 5.74 11.79
CA CYS A 98 16.84 5.87 13.23
C CYS A 98 15.53 5.86 14.04
N SER A 99 14.39 6.18 13.41
CA SER A 99 13.08 6.15 14.10
C SER A 99 12.67 4.76 14.56
N VAL A 100 13.17 3.72 13.89
CA VAL A 100 12.91 2.30 14.18
C VAL A 100 13.43 1.91 15.57
N ALA A 101 14.48 2.57 16.07
CA ALA A 101 15.03 2.31 17.40
C ALA A 101 14.05 2.61 18.55
N ARG A 102 12.93 3.29 18.26
CA ARG A 102 11.88 3.60 19.23
C ARG A 102 10.79 2.53 19.34
N LEU A 103 10.85 1.46 18.53
CA LEU A 103 9.83 0.40 18.55
C LEU A 103 9.81 -0.44 19.84
N ASP A 104 10.86 -0.34 20.66
CA ASP A 104 11.05 -1.10 21.91
C ASP A 104 10.83 -0.22 23.18
N LYS A 105 10.02 0.83 23.06
CA LYS A 105 9.63 1.68 24.19
C LYS A 105 8.12 1.85 24.27
#